data_AF-A0A5P9I598-F1
#
_entry.id   AF-A0A5P9I598-F1
#
_cell.length_a   1.000
_cell.length_b   1.000
_cell.length_c   1.000
_cell.angle_alpha   90.00
_cell.angle_beta   90.00
_cell.angle_gamma   90.00
#
_symmetry.space_group_name_H-M   'P 1'
#
loop_
_entity.id
_entity.type
_entity.pdbx_description
1 polymer ?
#
loop_
_entity_poly.entity_id
_entity_poly.type
_entity_poly.pdbx_seq_one_letter_code
_entity_poly.pdbx_strand_id
1 'polypeptide(L)' 'MTNEDRIVALEREIIHLRKAAVKVVLSLVEGAITSPKEREVLARSLELDAKDADEETARLYRLIASAVRNCNENA' A
#
# COMPACT_ATOMS: atom_id res chain seq x y z
N MET A 1 -16.15 -8.17 -27.98
CA MET A 1 -15.89 -7.74 -26.60
C MET A 1 -17.04 -6.84 -26.20
N THR A 2 -17.81 -7.26 -25.21
CA THR A 2 -18.97 -6.50 -24.72
C THR A 2 -18.51 -5.32 -23.87
N ASN A 3 -19.43 -4.40 -23.54
CA ASN A 3 -19.13 -3.34 -22.58
C ASN A 3 -18.84 -3.90 -21.18
N GLU A 4 -19.50 -5.01 -20.79
CA GLU A 4 -19.20 -5.71 -19.54
C GLU A 4 -17.78 -6.28 -19.51
N ASP A 5 -17.33 -6.92 -20.61
CA ASP A 5 -15.96 -7.43 -20.71
C ASP A 5 -14.91 -6.33 -20.53
N ARG A 6 -15.20 -5.13 -21.06
CA ARG A 6 -14.33 -3.94 -20.92
C ARG A 6 -14.29 -3.41 -19.50
N ILE A 7 -15.44 -3.35 -18.82
CA ILE A 7 -15.52 -2.91 -17.42
C ILE A 7 -14.69 -3.86 -16.54
N VAL A 8 -14.89 -5.17 -16.68
CA VAL A 8 -14.13 -6.18 -15.93
C VAL A 8 -12.63 -6.08 -16.18
N ALA A 9 -12.22 -5.82 -17.43
CA ALA A 9 -10.81 -5.63 -17.77
C ALA A 9 -10.21 -4.39 -17.07
N LEU A 10 -10.94 -3.26 -17.07
CA LEU A 10 -10.50 -2.03 -16.40
C LEU A 10 -10.43 -2.20 -14.88
N GLU A 11 -11.40 -2.88 -14.26
CA GLU A 11 -11.36 -3.17 -12.82
C GLU A 11 -10.14 -4.02 -12.45
N ARG A 12 -9.82 -5.03 -13.25
CA ARG A 12 -8.61 -5.86 -13.05
C ARG A 12 -7.33 -5.03 -13.20
N GLU A 13 -7.29 -4.14 -14.19
CA GLU A 13 -6.16 -3.25 -14.41
C GLU A 13 -5.94 -2.30 -13.22
N ILE A 14 -7.02 -1.70 -12.69
CA ILE A 14 -6.96 -0.87 -11.48
C ILE A 14 -6.43 -1.67 -10.29
N ILE A 15 -6.89 -2.90 -10.09
CA ILE A 15 -6.41 -3.78 -9.00
C ILE A 15 -4.91 -4.07 -9.18
N HIS A 16 -4.46 -4.35 -10.40
CA HIS A 16 -3.04 -4.61 -10.68
C HIS A 16 -2.17 -3.38 -10.43
N LEU A 17 -2.59 -2.21 -10.89
CA LEU A 17 -1.86 -0.96 -10.69
C LEU A 17 -1.79 -0.59 -9.20
N ARG A 18 -2.88 -0.77 -8.43
CA ARG A 18 -2.87 -0.57 -6.97
C ARG A 18 -1.87 -1.49 -6.28
N LYS A 19 -1.82 -2.77 -6.65
CA LYS A 19 -0.82 -3.72 -6.13
C LYS A 19 0.62 -3.32 -6.50
N ALA A 20 0.84 -2.88 -7.74
CA ALA A 20 2.16 -2.43 -8.20
C ALA A 20 2.62 -1.18 -7.45
N ALA A 21 1.74 -0.19 -7.27
CA ALA A 21 2.02 1.03 -6.51
C ALA A 21 2.43 0.72 -5.06
N VAL A 22 1.71 -0.17 -4.37
CA VAL A 22 2.09 -0.60 -3.02
C VAL A 22 3.48 -1.24 -3.00
N LYS A 23 3.80 -2.13 -3.95
CA LYS A 23 5.14 -2.74 -4.04
C LYS A 23 6.25 -1.71 -4.26
N VAL A 24 6.03 -0.72 -5.12
CA VAL A 24 7.00 0.35 -5.36
C VAL A 24 7.24 1.16 -4.08
N VAL A 25 6.17 1.54 -3.38
CA VAL A 25 6.28 2.25 -2.09
C VAL A 25 7.07 1.42 -1.08
N LEU A 26 6.80 0.11 -0.98
CA LEU A 26 7.54 -0.77 -0.07
C LEU A 26 9.03 -0.86 -0.43
N SER A 27 9.37 -0.95 -1.72
CA SER A 27 10.77 -0.98 -2.16
C SER A 27 11.50 0.33 -1.81
N LEU A 28 10.81 1.47 -1.92
CA LEU A 28 11.36 2.77 -1.51
C LEU A 28 11.55 2.85 0.01
N VAL A 29 10.59 2.34 0.78
CA VAL A 29 10.67 2.29 2.24
C VAL A 29 11.81 1.37 2.70
N GLU A 30 11.97 0.20 2.08
CA GLU A 30 13.06 -0.76 2.36
C GLU A 30 14.44 -0.14 2.12
N GLY A 31 14.61 0.63 1.04
CA GLY A 31 15.86 1.32 0.74
C GLY A 31 16.16 2.50 1.69
N ALA A 32 15.13 3.14 2.23
CA ALA A 32 15.27 4.32 3.08
C ALA A 32 15.29 4.01 4.59
N ILE A 33 14.66 2.92 5.02
CA ILE A 33 14.41 2.62 6.42
C ILE A 33 15.11 1.33 6.85
N THR A 34 16.16 1.48 7.66
CA THR A 34 17.04 0.37 8.06
C THR A 34 16.77 -0.16 9.46
N SER A 35 16.04 0.58 10.30
CA SER A 35 15.75 0.16 11.68
C SER A 35 14.28 -0.21 11.91
N PRO A 36 13.98 -1.20 12.77
CA PRO A 36 12.61 -1.54 13.17
C PRO A 36 11.84 -0.35 13.78
N LYS A 37 12.56 0.54 14.49
CA LYS A 37 11.96 1.72 15.13
C LYS A 37 11.44 2.73 14.12
N GLU A 38 12.22 3.03 13.08
CA GLU A 38 11.81 3.95 12.03
C GLU A 38 10.61 3.39 11.23
N ARG A 39 10.55 2.08 11.02
CA ARG A 39 9.40 1.42 10.39
C ARG A 39 8.14 1.60 11.20
N GLU A 40 8.22 1.41 12.51
CA GLU A 40 7.09 1.60 13.39
C GLU A 40 6.63 3.06 13.43
N VAL A 41 7.56 4.02 13.40
CA VAL A 41 7.24 5.45 13.28
C VAL A 41 6.49 5.75 11.97
N LEU A 42 6.99 5.24 10.84
CA LEU A 42 6.33 5.41 9.55
C LEU A 42 4.94 4.75 9.54
N ALA A 43 4.82 3.51 10.01
CA ALA A 43 3.56 2.79 10.06
C ALA A 43 2.50 3.56 10.88
N ARG A 44 2.89 4.12 12.03
CA ARG A 44 2.00 4.96 12.83
C ARG A 44 1.61 6.26 12.14
N SER A 45 2.53 6.90 11.41
CA SER A 45 2.21 8.10 10.64
C SER A 45 1.12 7.80 9.61
N LEU A 46 1.27 6.71 8.85
CA LEU A 46 0.27 6.27 7.87
C LEU A 46 -1.08 5.96 8.52
N GLU A 47 -1.10 5.35 9.71
CA GLU A 47 -2.33 5.08 10.46
C GLU A 47 -3.01 6.35 10.97
N LEU A 48 -2.24 7.39 11.29
CA LEU A 48 -2.78 8.71 11.63
C LEU A 48 -3.40 9.36 10.40
N ASP A 49 -2.69 9.39 9.28
CA ASP A 49 -3.18 9.95 8.01
C ASP A 49 -4.45 9.23 7.52
N ALA A 50 -4.59 7.94 7.83
CA ALA A 50 -5.78 7.14 7.53
C ALA A 50 -7.04 7.53 8.31
N LYS A 51 -6.95 8.39 9.33
CA LYS A 51 -8.13 8.84 10.10
C LYS A 51 -8.89 9.95 9.39
N ASP A 52 -8.17 10.80 8.67
CA ASP A 52 -8.71 12.01 8.04
C ASP A 52 -8.92 11.85 6.52
N ALA A 53 -8.54 10.70 5.96
CA ALA A 53 -8.66 10.38 4.55
C ALA A 53 -10.03 9.79 4.17
N ASP A 54 -10.36 9.81 2.87
CA ASP A 54 -11.48 9.05 2.31
C ASP A 54 -11.28 7.53 2.51
N GLU A 55 -12.34 6.75 2.31
CA GLU A 55 -12.35 5.33 2.65
C GLU A 55 -11.30 4.52 1.86
N GLU A 56 -11.15 4.78 0.57
CA GLU A 56 -10.16 4.11 -0.28
C GLU A 56 -8.73 4.47 0.12
N THR A 57 -8.45 5.75 0.35
CA THR A 57 -7.13 6.24 0.77
C THR A 57 -6.78 5.73 2.16
N ALA A 58 -7.73 5.72 3.10
CA ALA A 58 -7.55 5.17 4.44
C ALA A 58 -7.23 3.67 4.40
N ARG A 59 -7.89 2.89 3.53
CA ARG A 59 -7.54 1.47 3.33
C ARG A 59 -6.13 1.31 2.78
N LEU A 60 -5.72 2.14 1.81
CA LEU A 60 -4.38 2.10 1.26
C LEU A 60 -3.32 2.40 2.32
N TYR A 61 -3.49 3.46 3.11
CA TYR A 61 -2.58 3.80 4.19
C TYR A 61 -2.41 2.66 5.20
N ARG A 62 -3.51 2.02 5.62
CA ARG A 62 -3.47 0.87 6.54
C ARG A 62 -2.76 -0.35 5.92
N LEU A 63 -2.97 -0.60 4.62
CA LEU A 63 -2.27 -1.67 3.91
C LEU A 63 -0.75 -1.43 3.86
N ILE A 64 -0.33 -0.20 3.55
CA ILE A 64 1.09 0.16 3.52
C ILE A 64 1.67 0.07 4.94
N ALA A 65 1.00 0.61 5.96
CA ALA A 65 1.44 0.53 7.35
C ALA A 65 1.69 -0.92 7.82
N SER A 66 0.75 -1.81 7.51
CA SER A 66 0.88 -3.24 7.79
C SER A 66 2.08 -3.86 7.08
N ALA A 67 2.25 -3.59 5.79
CA ALA A 67 3.36 -4.13 5.02
C ALA A 67 4.73 -3.58 5.47
N VAL A 68 4.81 -2.31 5.87
CA VAL A 68 6.03 -1.69 6.43
C VAL A 68 6.47 -2.37 7.73
N ARG A 69 5.53 -2.74 8.61
CA ARG A 69 5.85 -3.49 9.83
C ARG A 69 6.41 -4.88 9.54
N ASN A 70 5.88 -5.55 8.51
CA ASN A 70 6.20 -6.96 8.21
C ASN A 70 7.35 -7.14 7.20
N CYS A 71 7.96 -6.05 6.70
CA CYS A 71 8.90 -6.08 5.58
C CYS A 71 10.19 -6.92 5.82
N ASN A 72 10.49 -7.34 7.06
CA ASN A 72 11.65 -8.20 7.38
C ASN A 72 11.32 -9.65 7.76
N GLU A 73 10.05 -10.07 7.80
CA GLU A 73 9.74 -11.46 8.19
C GLU A 73 9.99 -12.49 7.07
N ASN A 74 10.37 -12.03 5.87
CA ASN A 74 10.58 -12.88 4.68
C ASN A 74 12.00 -12.81 4.08
N ALA A 75 12.99 -12.30 4.83
CA ALA A 75 14.39 -12.27 4.42
C ALA A 75 15.20 -13.36 5.13
#